data_AF-A0A1S2KN92-F1
#
_entry.id   AF-A0A1S2KN92-F1
#
_cell.length_a   1.000
_cell.length_b   1.000
_cell.length_c   1.000
_cell.angle_alpha   90.00
_cell.angle_beta   90.00
_cell.angle_gamma   90.00
#
_symmetry.space_group_name_H-M   'P 1'
#
loop_
_entity.id
_entity.type
_entity.pdbx_description
1 polymer ?
#
loop_
_entity_poly.entity_id
_entity_poly.type
_entity_poly.pdbx_seq_one_letter_code
_entity_poly.pdbx_strand_id
1 'polypeptide(L)' 'MIENPEHAEPRPGAGRPAVRRPLRMCVKCSRMTDTPVLVVEIHSASGPGFTVYACHGCAPHYGAHPERLVERPGTGGAG' A
#
# COMPACT_ATOMS: atom_id res chain seq x y z
N MET A 1 48.90 4.34 -19.23
CA MET A 1 48.47 2.92 -19.17
C MET A 1 48.12 2.65 -17.72
N ILE A 2 46.87 2.55 -17.28
CA ILE A 2 45.64 2.12 -17.96
C ILE A 2 44.51 3.06 -17.50
N GLU A 3 43.85 3.68 -18.46
CA GLU A 3 42.58 4.42 -18.26
C GLU A 3 41.53 3.40 -17.80
N ASN A 4 40.84 3.65 -16.68
CA ASN A 4 39.76 2.78 -16.24
C ASN A 4 38.51 3.04 -17.11
N PRO A 5 38.10 2.12 -18.00
CA PRO A 5 37.00 2.34 -18.93
C PRO A 5 35.72 1.76 -18.33
N GLU A 6 35.11 2.49 -17.39
CA GLU A 6 33.77 2.17 -16.89
C GLU A 6 32.69 3.07 -17.52
N HIS A 7 32.83 3.30 -18.83
CA HIS A 7 31.68 3.63 -19.69
C HIS A 7 30.92 2.35 -20.04
N ALA A 8 29.88 2.06 -19.27
CA ALA A 8 28.70 1.39 -19.79
C ALA A 8 27.48 1.97 -19.08
N GLU A 9 26.82 2.93 -19.74
CA GLU A 9 25.56 3.50 -19.31
C GLU A 9 24.51 2.41 -19.03
N PRO A 10 23.71 2.51 -17.95
CA PRO A 10 22.53 1.67 -17.80
C PRO A 10 21.54 1.97 -18.94
N ARG A 11 21.26 0.90 -19.69
CA ARG A 11 20.43 0.73 -20.89
C ARG A 11 19.13 1.55 -20.99
N PRO A 12 18.68 1.89 -22.22
CA PRO A 12 17.39 2.53 -22.45
C PRO A 12 16.26 1.60 -22.04
N GLY A 13 15.41 2.08 -21.14
CA GLY A 13 14.26 1.32 -20.64
C GLY A 13 13.91 1.56 -19.18
N ALA A 14 14.19 2.75 -18.63
CA ALA A 14 13.67 3.15 -17.32
C ALA A 14 12.15 3.36 -17.40
N GLY A 15 11.40 2.27 -17.60
CA GLY A 15 9.97 2.23 -17.35
C GLY A 15 9.76 2.66 -15.90
N ARG A 16 8.80 3.56 -15.69
CA ARG A 16 8.45 4.05 -14.36
C ARG A 16 8.26 2.86 -13.42
N PRO A 17 8.91 2.80 -12.24
CA PRO A 17 8.78 1.67 -11.35
C PRO A 17 7.29 1.43 -11.07
N ALA A 18 6.83 0.21 -11.35
CA ALA A 18 5.46 -0.17 -11.09
C ALA A 18 5.20 0.01 -9.58
N VAL A 19 4.22 0.86 -9.24
CA VAL A 19 3.81 1.07 -7.85
C VAL A 19 3.35 -0.28 -7.30
N ARG A 20 4.11 -0.83 -6.36
CA ARG A 20 3.76 -2.09 -5.69
C ARG A 20 2.52 -1.82 -4.85
N ARG A 21 1.39 -2.45 -5.19
CA ARG A 21 0.17 -2.35 -4.37
C ARG A 21 0.41 -3.04 -3.03
N PRO A 22 0.02 -2.43 -1.91
CA PRO A 22 0.12 -3.08 -0.61
C PRO A 22 -0.82 -4.28 -0.57
N LEU A 23 -0.25 -5.49 -0.48
CA LEU A 23 -1.02 -6.71 -0.25
C LEU A 23 -1.21 -6.92 1.24
N ARG A 24 -2.43 -7.22 1.67
CA ARG A 24 -2.73 -7.63 3.06
C ARG A 24 -3.60 -8.87 3.07
N MET A 25 -3.46 -9.67 4.12
CA MET A 25 -4.34 -10.80 4.36
C MET A 25 -5.65 -10.31 4.98
N CYS A 26 -6.77 -10.78 4.46
CA CYS A 26 -8.08 -10.52 5.08
C CYS A 26 -8.22 -11.32 6.38
N VAL A 27 -8.56 -10.65 7.48
CA VAL A 27 -8.77 -11.30 8.79
C VAL A 27 -9.92 -12.30 8.80
N LYS A 28 -10.94 -12.12 7.94
CA LYS A 28 -12.14 -12.98 7.90
C LYS A 28 -11.93 -14.28 7.12
N CYS A 29 -11.40 -14.16 5.90
CA CYS A 29 -11.33 -15.27 4.94
C CYS A 29 -9.90 -15.71 4.61
N SER A 30 -8.89 -15.08 5.23
CA SER A 30 -7.47 -15.38 5.08
C SER A 30 -6.90 -15.27 3.67
N ARG A 31 -7.65 -14.71 2.72
CA ARG A 31 -7.16 -14.45 1.35
C ARG A 31 -6.35 -13.16 1.31
N MET A 32 -5.28 -13.17 0.52
CA MET A 32 -4.52 -11.97 0.19
C MET A 32 -5.34 -11.06 -0.73
N THR A 33 -5.31 -9.75 -0.48
CA THR A 33 -6.00 -8.74 -1.27
C THR A 33 -5.10 -7.54 -1.52
N ASP A 34 -5.20 -6.96 -2.71
CA ASP A 34 -4.56 -5.69 -3.10
C ASP A 34 -5.44 -4.47 -2.85
N THR A 35 -6.65 -4.69 -2.34
CA THR A 35 -7.66 -3.68 -1.96
C THR A 35 -8.08 -3.88 -0.49
N PRO A 36 -7.12 -3.80 0.45
CA PRO A 36 -7.43 -3.99 1.86
C PRO A 36 -8.20 -2.82 2.45
N VAL A 37 -9.27 -3.12 3.18
CA VAL A 37 -10.06 -2.16 3.97
C VAL A 37 -9.65 -2.29 5.43
N LEU A 38 -9.25 -1.19 6.06
CA LEU A 38 -8.97 -1.14 7.49
C LEU A 38 -10.29 -1.32 8.26
N VAL A 39 -10.35 -2.32 9.13
CA VAL A 39 -11.56 -2.61 9.93
C VAL A 39 -11.36 -2.35 11.42
N VAL A 40 -10.14 -2.46 11.92
CA VAL A 40 -9.80 -2.17 13.33
C VAL A 40 -8.39 -1.60 13.43
N GLU A 41 -8.23 -0.57 14.25
CA GLU A 41 -6.93 -0.16 14.79
C GLU A 41 -6.87 -0.51 16.27
N ILE A 42 -5.80 -1.20 16.67
CA ILE A 42 -5.58 -1.60 18.05
C ILE A 42 -4.42 -0.79 18.58
N HIS A 43 -4.71 0.07 19.55
CA HIS A 43 -3.72 0.88 20.23
C HIS A 43 -3.28 0.15 21.49
N SER A 44 -1.97 0.01 21.68
CA SER A 44 -1.38 -0.62 22.87
C SER A 44 -0.77 0.45 23.77
N ALA A 45 -0.95 0.30 25.09
CA ALA A 45 -0.37 1.21 26.07
C ALA A 45 1.12 0.96 26.32
N SER A 46 1.64 -0.21 25.93
CA SER A 46 3.00 -0.67 26.28
C SER A 46 3.76 -1.29 25.12
N GLY A 47 3.36 -1.01 23.88
CA GLY A 47 4.02 -1.52 22.68
C GLY A 47 3.45 -0.93 21.38
N PRO A 48 3.96 -1.34 20.21
CA PRO A 48 3.41 -0.90 18.94
C PRO A 48 1.97 -1.41 18.79
N GLY A 49 1.05 -0.52 18.41
CA GLY A 49 -0.30 -0.90 18.01
C GLY A 49 -0.30 -1.76 16.75
N PHE A 50 -1.47 -2.30 16.39
CA PHE A 50 -1.61 -3.07 15.15
C PHE A 50 -2.90 -2.73 14.40
N THR A 51 -2.85 -2.82 13.08
CA THR A 51 -3.98 -2.54 12.18
C THR A 51 -4.48 -3.84 11.56
N VAL A 52 -5.79 -4.07 11.62
CA VAL A 52 -6.46 -5.26 11.07
C VAL A 52 -7.20 -4.89 9.80
N TYR A 53 -7.02 -5.69 8.75
CA TYR A 53 -7.62 -5.46 7.44
C TYR A 53 -8.59 -6.58 7.05
N ALA A 54 -9.60 -6.23 6.26
CA ALA A 54 -10.48 -7.16 5.55
C ALA A 54 -10.45 -6.89 4.04
N CYS A 55 -10.80 -7.89 3.22
CA CYS A 55 -11.06 -7.63 1.81
C CYS A 55 -12.39 -6.89 1.64
N HIS A 56 -12.58 -6.21 0.51
CA HIS A 56 -13.78 -5.42 0.22
C HIS A 56 -15.10 -6.18 0.44
N GLY A 57 -15.17 -7.47 0.06
CA GLY A 57 -16.38 -8.29 0.28
C GLY A 57 -16.64 -8.69 1.74
N CYS A 58 -15.59 -8.71 2.58
CA CYS A 58 -15.73 -9.04 4.00
C CYS A 58 -15.87 -7.82 4.90
N ALA A 59 -15.45 -6.63 4.43
CA ALA A 59 -15.48 -5.39 5.20
C ALA A 59 -16.87 -5.02 5.75
N PRO A 60 -18.00 -5.19 5.03
CA PRO A 60 -19.33 -4.84 5.53
C PRO A 60 -19.74 -5.57 6.82
N HIS A 61 -19.14 -6.73 7.11
CA HIS A 61 -19.43 -7.47 8.34
C HIS A 61 -18.89 -6.79 9.61
N TYR A 62 -17.96 -5.84 9.47
CA TYR A 62 -17.28 -5.22 10.62
C TYR A 62 -17.88 -3.87 11.01
N GLY A 63 -18.92 -3.41 10.31
CA GLY A 63 -19.41 -2.04 10.42
C GLY A 63 -18.39 -1.10 9.77
N ALA A 64 -18.75 -0.51 8.63
CA ALA A 64 -17.83 0.39 7.95
C ALA A 64 -17.46 1.54 8.88
N HIS A 65 -16.17 1.79 9.05
CA HIS A 65 -15.65 3.11 9.42
C HIS A 65 -15.33 3.84 8.10
N PRO A 66 -16.34 4.42 7.41
CA PRO A 66 -16.15 5.11 6.13
C PRO A 66 -15.19 6.30 6.25
N GLU A 67 -14.96 6.84 7.45
CA GLU A 67 -14.07 7.97 7.71
C GLU A 67 -12.57 7.69 7.51
N ARG A 68 -12.17 6.43 7.25
CA ARG A 68 -10.76 6.03 7.03
C ARG A 68 -10.46 5.50 5.64
N LEU A 69 -11.36 5.70 4.67
CA LEU A 69 -10.90 5.85 3.30
C LEU A 69 -9.94 7.05 3.34
N VAL A 70 -8.64 6.78 3.43
CA VAL A 70 -7.62 7.75 3.04
C VAL A 70 -7.92 8.02 1.57
N GLU A 71 -8.77 9.00 1.35
CA GLU A 71 -8.86 9.68 0.09
C GLU A 71 -7.43 10.13 -0.15
N ARG A 72 -6.76 9.50 -1.12
CA ARG A 72 -5.51 10.02 -1.63
C ARG A 72 -5.80 11.50 -1.90
N PRO A 73 -5.00 12.46 -1.40
CA PRO A 73 -5.19 13.84 -1.77
C PRO A 73 -5.17 13.90 -3.30
N GLY A 74 -6.35 14.08 -3.86
CA GLY A 74 -6.60 14.25 -5.27
C GLY A 74 -7.04 15.68 -5.42
N THR A 75 -6.09 16.60 -5.61
CA THR A 75 -6.27 17.98 -6.13
C THR A 75 -4.93 18.73 -6.04
N GLY A 76 -4.53 19.62 -6.95
CA GLY A 76 -5.13 20.15 -8.19
C GLY A 76 -4.08 20.17 -9.32
N GLY A 77 -4.39 20.40 -10.61
CA GLY A 77 -5.05 21.60 -11.14
C GLY A 77 -4.10 22.80 -11.01
N ALA A 78 -3.77 23.66 -11.97
CA ALA A 78 -4.19 23.93 -13.34
C ALA A 78 -3.28 25.09 -13.81
N GLY A 79 -3.21 25.35 -15.12
CA GLY A 79 -2.73 26.62 -15.69
C GLY A 79 -1.40 26.54 -16.40
#